data_AF-A0A2V9WIE9-F1
#
_entry.id   AF-A0A2V9WIE9-F1
#
_cell.length_a   1.000
_cell.length_b   1.000
_cell.length_c   1.000
_cell.angle_alpha   90.00
_cell.angle_beta   90.00
_cell.angle_gamma   90.00
#
_symmetry.space_group_name_H-M   'P 1'
#
loop_
_entity.id
_entity.type
_entity.pdbx_description
1 polymer ?
#
loop_
_entity_poly.entity_id
_entity_poly.type
_entity_poly.pdbx_seq_one_letter_code
_entity_poly.pdbx_strand_id
1 'polypeptide(L)'
;MLLGSLGCNLAWGIIDATLYLMACFSTRGRAILTLAALQQAPSQTEAHAVIAQALPPLLVSVLSTEDLETMRERLSHVGSVPQRPQLSKREWMGALGVFLIVVLTTLPVIVPFALTANAHRALRISNGIAVIMLFLAGYAFGTCSGHRPWGMALAMVILGSAMVGITISLGG
;
A
#
# COMPACT_ATOMS: atom_id res chain seq x y z
N MET A 1 4.48 25.06 -17.34
CA MET A 1 3.77 24.54 -16.15
C MET A 1 3.08 23.21 -16.43
N LEU A 2 2.16 23.12 -17.39
CA LEU A 2 1.39 21.88 -17.67
C LEU A 2 2.24 20.64 -18.04
N LEU A 3 3.24 20.77 -18.93
CA LEU A 3 4.16 19.66 -19.22
C LEU A 3 4.96 19.22 -17.98
N GLY A 4 5.35 20.17 -17.13
CA GLY A 4 6.08 19.88 -15.89
C GLY A 4 5.21 19.16 -14.86
N SER A 5 3.94 19.55 -14.71
CA SER A 5 3.01 18.86 -13.81
C SER A 5 2.64 17.46 -14.32
N LEU A 6 2.51 17.28 -15.64
CA LEU A 6 2.29 15.97 -16.25
C LEU A 6 3.50 15.05 -16.06
N GLY A 7 4.71 15.56 -16.29
CA GLY A 7 5.95 14.82 -16.04
C GLY A 7 6.14 14.44 -14.57
N CYS A 8 5.84 15.37 -13.66
CA CYS A 8 5.88 15.13 -12.22
C CYS A 8 4.86 14.05 -11.81
N ASN A 9 3.63 14.11 -12.33
CA ASN A 9 2.62 13.09 -12.04
C ASN A 9 3.02 11.70 -12.56
N LEU A 10 3.57 11.63 -13.78
CA LEU A 10 4.07 10.38 -14.35
C LEU A 10 5.20 9.79 -13.49
N ALA A 11 6.12 10.63 -13.03
CA ALA A 11 7.21 10.22 -12.14
C ALA A 11 6.66 9.66 -10.82
N TRP A 12 5.68 10.32 -10.20
CA TRP A 12 5.07 9.80 -8.97
C TRP A 12 4.39 8.44 -9.19
N GLY A 13 3.65 8.28 -10.29
CA GLY A 13 3.04 6.99 -10.64
C GLY A 13 4.07 5.87 -10.80
N ILE A 14 5.23 6.15 -11.39
CA ILE A 14 6.32 5.17 -11.54
C ILE A 14 6.92 4.80 -10.18
N ILE A 15 7.13 5.79 -9.31
CA ILE A 15 7.68 5.56 -7.97
C ILE A 15 6.72 4.70 -7.15
N ASP A 16 5.43 5.03 -7.12
CA ASP A 16 4.42 4.27 -6.37
C ASP A 16 4.26 2.84 -6.88
N ALA A 17 4.30 2.64 -8.20
CA ALA A 17 4.29 1.30 -8.81
C ALA A 17 5.54 0.50 -8.42
N THR A 18 6.70 1.15 -8.36
CA THR A 18 7.96 0.52 -7.91
C THR A 18 7.88 0.16 -6.43
N LEU A 19 7.38 1.05 -5.58
CA LEU A 19 7.18 0.79 -4.15
C LEU A 19 6.21 -0.36 -3.92
N TYR A 20 5.14 -0.46 -4.71
CA TYR A 20 4.23 -1.60 -4.70
C TYR A 20 4.95 -2.91 -5.04
N LEU A 21 5.77 -2.93 -6.09
CA LEU A 21 6.57 -4.12 -6.45
C LEU A 21 7.57 -4.48 -5.35
N MET A 22 8.24 -3.50 -4.76
CA MET A 22 9.14 -3.72 -3.63
C MET A 22 8.42 -4.32 -2.42
N ALA A 23 7.21 -3.84 -2.10
CA ALA A 23 6.39 -4.40 -1.03
C ALA A 23 5.97 -5.85 -1.31
N CYS A 24 5.58 -6.16 -2.55
CA CYS A 24 5.26 -7.52 -2.97
C CYS A 24 6.49 -8.44 -2.90
N PHE A 25 7.64 -7.97 -3.40
CA PHE A 25 8.91 -8.69 -3.37
C PHE A 25 9.35 -8.99 -1.94
N SER A 26 9.31 -7.99 -1.06
CA SER A 26 9.64 -8.12 0.37
C SER A 26 8.71 -9.11 1.07
N THR A 27 7.41 -9.06 0.79
CA THR A 27 6.41 -9.97 1.38
C THR A 27 6.66 -11.41 0.96
N ARG A 28 6.95 -11.66 -0.33
CA ARG A 28 7.34 -12.99 -0.83
C ARG A 28 8.66 -13.47 -0.23
N GLY A 29 9.65 -12.58 -0.13
CA GLY A 29 10.95 -12.88 0.48
C GLY A 29 10.80 -13.29 1.95
N ARG A 30 10.00 -12.56 2.73
CA ARG A 30 9.69 -12.92 4.12
C ARG A 30 9.03 -14.31 4.21
N ALA A 31 8.04 -14.60 3.37
CA ALA A 31 7.39 -15.92 3.37
C ALA A 31 8.38 -17.07 3.09
N ILE A 32 9.30 -16.87 2.13
CA ILE A 32 10.38 -17.82 1.82
C ILE A 32 11.30 -18.03 3.03
N LEU A 33 11.76 -16.93 3.65
CA LEU A 33 12.65 -16.99 4.81
C LEU A 33 11.99 -17.64 6.02
N THR A 34 10.71 -17.35 6.27
CA THR A 34 9.93 -17.98 7.34
C THR A 34 9.82 -19.49 7.14
N LEU A 35 9.53 -19.96 5.92
CA LEU A 35 9.44 -21.39 5.64
C LEU A 35 10.81 -22.08 5.75
N ALA A 36 11.87 -21.44 5.28
CA ALA A 36 13.23 -21.94 5.43
C ALA A 36 13.64 -22.03 6.92
N ALA A 37 13.33 -21.02 7.73
CA ALA A 37 13.58 -21.02 9.16
C ALA A 37 12.80 -22.13 9.88
N LEU A 38 11.56 -22.38 9.48
CA LEU A 38 10.75 -23.49 10.00
C LEU A 38 11.37 -24.86 9.68
N GLN A 39 11.86 -25.06 8.45
CA GLN A 39 12.50 -26.32 8.04
C GLN A 39 13.87 -26.55 8.69
N GLN A 40 14.55 -25.48 9.09
CA GLN A 40 15.86 -25.53 9.76
C GLN A 40 15.76 -25.49 11.29
N ALA A 41 14.56 -25.38 11.85
CA ALA A 41 14.36 -25.27 13.29
C ALA A 41 14.86 -26.54 14.01
N PRO A 42 15.75 -26.41 15.03
CA PRO A 42 16.34 -27.54 15.73
C PRO A 42 15.38 -28.25 16.68
N SER A 43 14.27 -27.60 17.06
CA SER A 43 13.27 -28.15 17.97
C SER A 43 11.85 -27.83 17.52
N GLN A 44 10.92 -28.67 17.97
CA GLN A 44 9.48 -28.48 17.74
C GLN A 44 8.99 -27.13 18.30
N THR A 45 9.46 -26.76 19.49
CA THR A 45 9.13 -25.50 20.17
C THR A 45 9.58 -24.28 19.36
N GLU A 46 10.79 -24.32 18.79
CA GLU A 46 11.28 -23.24 17.93
C GLU A 46 10.50 -23.15 16.61
N ALA A 47 10.16 -24.29 16.01
CA ALA A 47 9.33 -24.32 14.81
C ALA A 47 7.93 -23.73 15.05
N HIS A 48 7.31 -24.04 16.20
CA HIS A 48 6.03 -23.45 16.61
C HIS A 48 6.14 -21.93 16.80
N ALA A 49 7.24 -21.46 17.38
CA ALA A 49 7.48 -20.02 17.54
C ALA A 49 7.61 -19.30 16.18
N VAL A 50 8.27 -19.93 15.19
CA VAL A 50 8.36 -19.38 13.82
C VAL A 50 6.97 -19.29 13.17
N ILE A 51 6.13 -20.31 13.32
CA ILE A 51 4.74 -20.28 12.81
C ILE A 51 3.95 -19.15 13.50
N ALA A 52 4.00 -19.09 14.83
CA ALA A 52 3.26 -18.10 15.61
C ALA A 52 3.65 -16.66 15.24
N GLN A 53 4.94 -16.38 15.03
CA GLN A 53 5.41 -15.04 14.63
C GLN A 53 4.97 -14.64 13.21
N ALA A 54 4.70 -15.60 12.34
CA ALA A 54 4.28 -15.35 10.96
C ALA A 54 2.77 -15.10 10.83
N LEU A 55 1.98 -15.54 11.81
CA LEU A 55 0.52 -15.43 11.80
C LEU A 55 0.05 -14.12 12.47
N PRO A 56 -1.12 -13.59 12.06
CA PRO A 56 -1.74 -12.48 12.75
C PRO A 56 -1.99 -12.81 14.24
N PRO A 57 -1.77 -11.88 15.18
CA PRO A 57 -1.86 -12.14 16.63
C PRO A 57 -3.21 -12.74 17.07
N LEU A 58 -4.30 -12.30 16.42
CA LEU A 58 -5.63 -12.82 16.69
C LEU A 58 -5.72 -14.34 16.41
N LEU A 59 -5.09 -14.82 15.34
CA LEU A 59 -5.10 -16.23 15.00
C LEU A 59 -4.23 -17.04 15.97
N VAL A 60 -3.08 -16.51 16.38
CA VAL A 60 -2.22 -17.16 17.37
C VAL A 60 -2.94 -17.36 18.69
N SER A 61 -3.78 -16.41 19.11
CA SER A 61 -4.49 -16.49 20.41
C SER A 61 -5.53 -17.61 20.52
N VAL A 62 -5.99 -18.17 19.38
CA VAL A 62 -6.99 -19.24 19.35
C VAL A 62 -6.41 -20.60 18.97
N LEU A 63 -5.15 -20.65 18.51
CA LEU A 63 -4.50 -21.90 18.12
C LEU A 63 -3.95 -22.63 19.34
N SER A 64 -4.19 -23.94 19.37
CA SER A 64 -3.55 -24.84 20.34
C SER A 64 -2.15 -25.26 19.87
N THR A 65 -1.38 -25.87 20.78
CA THR A 65 -0.09 -26.49 20.42
C THR A 65 -0.25 -27.65 19.42
N GLU A 66 -1.38 -28.35 19.45
CA GLU A 66 -1.68 -29.43 18.49
C GLU A 66 -1.95 -28.89 17.08
N ASP A 67 -2.61 -27.73 16.98
CA ASP A 67 -2.84 -27.06 15.69
C ASP A 67 -1.52 -26.58 15.08
N LEU A 68 -0.65 -25.98 15.90
CA LEU A 68 0.68 -25.55 15.48
C LEU A 68 1.54 -26.73 15.04
N GLU A 69 1.40 -27.89 15.71
CA GLU A 69 2.10 -29.10 15.30
C GLU A 69 1.60 -29.64 13.96
N THR A 70 0.28 -29.67 13.76
CA THR A 70 -0.31 -30.07 12.48
C THR A 70 0.16 -29.15 11.34
N MET A 71 0.28 -27.85 11.60
CA MET A 71 0.82 -26.90 10.63
C MET A 71 2.31 -27.15 10.36
N ARG A 72 3.12 -27.37 11.41
CA ARG A 72 4.55 -27.69 11.29
C ARG A 72 4.77 -28.91 10.40
N GLU A 73 4.04 -30.00 10.65
CA GLU A 73 4.13 -31.21 9.83
C GLU A 73 3.82 -30.92 8.37
N ARG A 74 2.67 -30.31 8.08
CA ARG A 74 2.26 -29.99 6.69
C ARG A 74 3.26 -29.07 5.99
N LEU A 75 3.75 -28.05 6.68
CA LEU A 75 4.71 -27.08 6.13
C LEU A 75 6.10 -27.68 5.94
N SER A 76 6.50 -28.62 6.80
CA SER A 76 7.78 -29.34 6.64
C SER A 76 7.80 -30.23 5.40
N HIS A 77 6.63 -30.69 4.95
CA HIS A 77 6.45 -31.49 3.73
C HIS A 77 6.22 -30.65 2.47
N VAL A 78 6.07 -29.32 2.58
CA VAL A 78 6.06 -28.46 1.39
C VAL A 78 7.44 -28.57 0.76
N GLY A 79 7.47 -28.91 -0.54
CA GLY A 79 8.70 -29.14 -1.31
C GLY A 79 9.66 -27.95 -1.30
N SER A 80 10.81 -28.11 -1.97
CA SER A 80 11.93 -27.15 -1.94
C SER A 80 11.48 -25.70 -2.04
N VAL A 81 11.78 -24.91 -1.01
CA VAL A 81 11.50 -23.48 -0.98
C VAL A 81 12.26 -22.80 -2.12
N PRO A 82 11.62 -21.93 -2.94
CA PRO A 82 12.34 -21.19 -3.95
C PRO A 82 13.49 -20.39 -3.34
N GLN A 83 14.69 -20.47 -3.92
CA GLN A 83 15.88 -19.80 -3.38
C GLN A 83 15.78 -18.26 -3.40
N ARG A 84 14.93 -17.69 -4.26
CA ARG A 84 14.78 -16.24 -4.42
C ARG A 84 13.31 -15.86 -4.65
N PRO A 85 12.82 -14.76 -4.05
CA PRO A 85 11.51 -14.22 -4.39
C PRO A 85 11.50 -13.75 -5.86
N GLN A 86 10.43 -14.10 -6.57
CA GLN A 86 10.21 -13.65 -7.94
C GLN A 86 8.86 -12.93 -8.03
N LEU A 87 8.83 -11.83 -8.78
CA LEU A 87 7.61 -11.11 -9.11
C LEU A 87 6.93 -11.80 -10.28
N SER A 88 5.67 -12.21 -10.10
CA SER A 88 4.89 -12.81 -11.18
C SER A 88 4.23 -11.74 -12.03
N LYS A 89 3.63 -12.16 -13.14
CA LYS A 89 2.83 -11.28 -14.01
C LYS A 89 1.71 -10.56 -13.23
N ARG A 90 1.16 -11.18 -12.19
CA ARG A 90 0.11 -10.58 -11.36
C ARG A 90 0.60 -9.34 -10.61
N GLU A 91 1.80 -9.37 -10.02
CA GLU A 91 2.38 -8.21 -9.35
C GLU A 91 2.70 -7.10 -10.34
N TRP A 92 3.20 -7.42 -11.53
CA TRP A 92 3.42 -6.43 -12.58
C TRP A 92 2.11 -5.77 -13.06
N MET A 93 1.04 -6.54 -13.20
CA MET A 93 -0.29 -5.98 -13.49
C MET A 93 -0.82 -5.13 -12.33
N GLY A 94 -0.56 -5.53 -11.08
CA GLY A 94 -0.89 -4.72 -9.91
C GLY A 94 -0.14 -3.38 -9.90
N ALA A 95 1.15 -3.40 -10.23
CA ALA A 95 1.97 -2.19 -10.34
C ALA A 95 1.47 -1.26 -11.46
N LEU A 96 1.09 -1.82 -12.61
CA LEU A 96 0.44 -1.06 -13.67
C LEU A 96 -0.89 -0.46 -13.19
N GLY A 97 -1.67 -1.21 -12.41
CA GLY A 97 -2.89 -0.71 -11.77
C GLY A 97 -2.63 0.48 -10.85
N VAL A 98 -1.63 0.39 -9.97
CA VAL A 98 -1.21 1.48 -9.08
C VAL A 98 -0.78 2.70 -9.90
N PHE A 99 0.09 2.51 -10.89
CA PHE A 99 0.52 3.56 -11.80
C PHE A 99 -0.66 4.28 -12.46
N LEU A 100 -1.60 3.52 -13.04
CA LEU A 100 -2.77 4.08 -13.71
C LEU A 100 -3.67 4.82 -12.72
N ILE A 101 -3.88 4.28 -11.51
CA ILE A 101 -4.66 4.95 -10.47
C ILE A 101 -4.01 6.29 -10.12
N VAL A 102 -2.70 6.33 -9.86
CA VAL A 102 -1.99 7.58 -9.50
C VAL A 102 -2.05 8.60 -10.63
N VAL A 103 -1.84 8.19 -11.88
CA VAL A 103 -1.91 9.11 -13.01
C VAL A 103 -3.34 9.63 -13.20
N LEU A 104 -4.31 8.74 -13.32
CA LEU A 104 -5.70 9.11 -13.64
C LEU A 104 -6.37 9.91 -12.52
N THR A 105 -6.05 9.64 -11.24
CA THR A 105 -6.66 10.37 -10.12
C THR A 105 -6.15 11.81 -9.99
N THR A 106 -4.99 12.14 -10.56
CA THR A 106 -4.50 13.53 -10.54
C THR A 106 -4.97 14.35 -11.75
N LEU A 107 -5.44 13.72 -12.82
CA LEU A 107 -5.94 14.44 -13.99
C LEU A 107 -7.07 15.42 -13.63
N PRO A 108 -8.11 15.04 -12.85
CA PRO A 108 -9.16 15.99 -12.45
C PRO A 108 -8.62 17.23 -11.73
N VAL A 109 -7.53 17.08 -10.97
CA VAL A 109 -6.89 18.18 -10.24
C VAL A 109 -6.14 19.13 -11.18
N ILE A 110 -5.58 18.61 -12.28
CA ILE A 110 -4.85 19.39 -13.29
C ILE A 110 -5.79 20.05 -14.31
N VAL A 111 -6.94 19.45 -14.61
CA VAL A 111 -7.93 19.94 -15.60
C VAL A 111 -8.26 21.43 -15.48
N PRO A 112 -8.51 22.01 -14.29
CA PRO A 112 -8.77 23.45 -14.16
C PRO A 112 -7.67 24.32 -14.75
N PHE A 113 -6.39 23.93 -14.61
CA PHE A 113 -5.26 24.69 -15.15
C PHE A 113 -5.16 24.65 -16.67
N ALA A 114 -5.76 23.64 -17.32
CA ALA A 114 -5.84 23.59 -18.77
C ALA A 114 -7.00 24.45 -19.32
N LEU A 115 -8.07 24.65 -18.53
CA LEU A 115 -9.29 25.33 -18.96
C LEU A 115 -9.32 26.84 -18.65
N THR A 116 -8.57 27.32 -17.66
CA THR A 116 -8.54 28.74 -17.27
C THR A 116 -7.14 29.33 -17.27
N ALA A 117 -6.98 30.47 -17.95
CA ALA A 117 -5.76 31.27 -17.90
C ALA A 117 -5.56 31.99 -16.54
N ASN A 118 -6.62 32.16 -15.75
CA ASN A 118 -6.55 32.77 -14.42
C ASN A 118 -6.05 31.75 -13.38
N ALA A 119 -4.76 31.81 -13.07
CA ALA A 119 -4.10 30.89 -12.14
C ALA A 119 -4.78 30.82 -10.75
N HIS A 120 -5.21 31.96 -10.18
CA HIS A 120 -5.88 31.99 -8.88
C HIS A 120 -7.22 31.24 -8.88
N ARG A 121 -8.01 31.35 -9.96
CA ARG A 121 -9.28 30.62 -10.08
C ARG A 121 -9.04 29.13 -10.31
N ALA A 122 -8.06 28.79 -11.16
CA ALA A 122 -7.65 27.41 -11.41
C ALA A 122 -7.26 26.69 -10.12
N LEU A 123 -6.43 27.33 -9.29
CA LEU A 123 -5.94 26.79 -8.03
C LEU A 123 -7.08 26.54 -7.03
N ARG A 124 -8.04 27.47 -6.88
CA ARG A 124 -9.17 27.27 -5.97
C ARG A 124 -10.08 26.12 -6.40
N ILE A 125 -10.36 26.00 -7.69
CA ILE A 125 -11.17 24.90 -8.24
C ILE A 125 -10.43 23.57 -8.05
N SER A 126 -9.14 23.54 -8.38
CA SER A 126 -8.28 22.37 -8.21
C SER A 126 -8.22 21.89 -6.75
N ASN A 127 -8.03 22.81 -5.80
CA ASN A 127 -8.06 22.50 -4.37
C ASN A 127 -9.42 21.95 -3.93
N GLY A 128 -10.52 22.52 -4.44
CA GLY A 128 -11.86 21.99 -4.19
C GLY A 128 -12.04 20.55 -4.66
N ILE A 129 -11.57 20.24 -5.88
CA ILE A 129 -11.59 18.87 -6.44
C ILE A 129 -10.75 17.94 -5.56
N ALA A 130 -9.52 18.35 -5.20
CA ALA A 130 -8.62 17.56 -4.37
C ALA A 130 -9.24 17.24 -3.00
N VAL A 131 -9.87 18.23 -2.34
CA VAL A 131 -10.56 18.02 -1.05
C VAL A 131 -11.71 17.04 -1.17
N ILE A 132 -12.53 17.15 -2.22
CA ILE A 132 -13.64 16.20 -2.46
C ILE A 132 -13.10 14.80 -2.70
N MET A 133 -12.08 14.65 -3.55
CA MET A 133 -11.46 13.35 -3.83
C MET A 133 -10.86 12.73 -2.58
N LEU A 134 -10.16 13.52 -1.76
CA LEU A 134 -9.55 13.06 -0.52
C LEU A 134 -10.60 12.65 0.52
N PHE A 135 -11.72 13.38 0.59
CA PHE A 135 -12.86 13.00 1.41
C PHE A 135 -13.47 11.66 0.96
N LEU A 136 -13.74 11.50 -0.34
CA LEU A 136 -14.32 10.27 -0.88
C LEU A 136 -13.37 9.07 -0.70
N ALA A 137 -12.08 9.26 -0.95
CA ALA A 137 -11.06 8.25 -0.75
C ALA A 137 -10.96 7.85 0.74
N GLY A 138 -10.95 8.83 1.65
CA GLY A 138 -10.94 8.57 3.09
C GLY A 138 -12.21 7.90 3.59
N TYR A 139 -13.37 8.24 3.03
CA TYR A 139 -14.63 7.57 3.33
C TYR A 139 -14.58 6.10 2.88
N ALA A 140 -14.17 5.85 1.63
CA ALA A 140 -14.02 4.51 1.08
C ALA A 140 -12.99 3.70 1.89
N PHE A 141 -11.85 4.28 2.24
CA PHE A 141 -10.83 3.65 3.07
C PHE A 141 -11.40 3.29 4.45
N GLY A 142 -12.12 4.22 5.10
CA GLY A 142 -12.79 3.95 6.37
C GLY A 142 -13.77 2.79 6.29
N THR A 143 -14.58 2.70 5.22
CA THR A 143 -15.49 1.56 5.01
C THR A 143 -14.73 0.25 4.80
N CYS A 144 -13.68 0.24 3.98
CA CYS A 144 -12.91 -0.97 3.67
C CYS A 144 -12.11 -1.48 4.87
N SER A 145 -11.68 -0.59 5.77
CA SER A 145 -10.92 -0.93 6.99
C SER A 145 -11.80 -1.22 8.21
N GLY A 146 -13.13 -1.28 8.06
CA GLY A 146 -14.06 -1.50 9.16
C GLY A 146 -14.07 -0.37 10.21
N HIS A 147 -13.61 0.83 9.84
CA HIS A 147 -13.56 2.01 10.70
C HIS A 147 -14.74 2.94 10.43
N ARG A 148 -14.91 3.97 11.28
CA ARG A 148 -15.94 5.00 11.09
C ARG A 148 -15.64 5.82 9.83
N PRO A 149 -16.45 5.70 8.75
CA PRO A 149 -16.06 6.20 7.43
C PRO A 149 -15.99 7.74 7.38
N TRP A 150 -16.92 8.43 8.04
CA TRP A 150 -16.92 9.88 8.16
C TRP A 150 -15.70 10.42 8.92
N GLY A 151 -15.29 9.75 10.00
CA GLY A 151 -14.12 10.16 10.77
C GLY A 151 -12.83 10.03 9.96
N MET A 152 -12.70 8.93 9.21
CA MET A 152 -11.56 8.68 8.33
C MET A 152 -11.51 9.68 7.15
N ALA A 153 -12.67 9.99 6.56
CA ALA A 153 -12.78 11.00 5.52
C ALA A 153 -12.30 12.38 5.99
N LEU A 154 -12.74 12.82 7.17
CA LEU A 154 -12.31 14.09 7.76
C LEU A 154 -10.83 14.08 8.13
N ALA A 155 -10.34 12.97 8.71
CA ALA A 155 -8.93 12.82 9.05
C ALA A 155 -8.02 12.90 7.81
N MET A 156 -8.40 12.25 6.70
CA MET A 156 -7.66 12.35 5.44
C MET A 156 -7.64 13.79 4.92
N VAL A 157 -8.77 14.50 4.91
CA VAL A 157 -8.81 15.91 4.48
C VAL A 157 -7.91 16.80 5.33
N ILE A 158 -7.94 16.64 6.66
CA ILE A 158 -7.08 17.39 7.58
C ILE A 158 -5.61 17.09 7.30
N LEU A 159 -5.25 15.81 7.17
CA LEU A 159 -3.88 15.39 6.90
C LEU A 159 -3.36 15.95 5.56
N GLY A 160 -4.14 15.83 4.49
CA GLY A 160 -3.75 16.38 3.19
C GLY A 160 -3.64 17.91 3.22
N SER A 161 -4.55 18.59 3.90
CA SER A 161 -4.48 20.05 4.08
C SER A 161 -3.22 20.46 4.86
N ALA A 162 -2.86 19.70 5.90
CA ALA A 162 -1.64 19.93 6.66
C ALA A 162 -0.38 19.71 5.81
N MET A 163 -0.33 18.64 5.00
CA MET A 163 0.78 18.39 4.07
C MET A 163 0.95 19.53 3.07
N VAL A 164 -0.15 20.03 2.49
CA VAL A 164 -0.10 21.18 1.58
C VAL A 164 0.40 22.44 2.31
N GLY A 165 -0.08 22.69 3.54
CA GLY A 165 0.41 23.80 4.36
C GLY A 165 1.92 23.72 4.63
N ILE A 166 2.42 22.51 4.92
CA ILE A 166 3.85 22.26 5.09
C ILE A 166 4.62 22.55 3.80
N THR A 167 4.15 22.07 2.64
CA THR A 167 4.82 22.34 1.36
C THR A 167 4.91 23.84 1.04
N ILE A 168 3.84 24.60 1.32
CA ILE A 168 3.82 26.05 1.16
C ILE A 168 4.84 26.71 2.10
N SER A 169 4.95 26.25 3.35
CA SER A 169 5.90 26.79 4.32
C SER A 169 7.37 26.56 3.95
N LEU A 170 7.64 25.47 3.21
CA LEU A 170 8.98 25.09 2.72
C LEU A 170 9.35 25.79 1.40
N GLY A 171 8.52 26.71 0.91
CA GLY A 171 8.78 27.48 -0.32
C GLY A 171 8.30 26.82 -1.61
N GLY A 172 7.39 25.84 -1.51
CA GLY A 172 6.66 25.23 -2.63
C GLY A 172 5.45 26.02 -3.08
#